data_AF-A0A076HIU7-F1
#
_entry.id   AF-A0A076HIU7-F1
#
_cell.length_a   1.000
_cell.length_b   1.000
_cell.length_c   1.000
_cell.angle_alpha   90.00
_cell.angle_beta   90.00
_cell.angle_gamma   90.00
#
_symmetry.space_group_name_H-M   'P 1'
#
loop_
_entity.id
_entity.type
_entity.pdbx_description
1 polymer ?
#
loop_
_entity_poly.entity_id
_entity_poly.type
_entity_poly.pdbx_seq_one_letter_code
_entity_poly.pdbx_strand_id
1 'polypeptide(L)'
;MRGFLTAGWLLCTLVQAGEAAVFSVKPGTSFYSKPQAKPELLLQLPEVRVHVPPMKDAAGFCQFKLIYKIADRENPELPKTGWARCVSTDQLVPN
;
A
#
# COMPACT_ATOMS: atom_id res chain seq x y z
N MET A 1 -2.46 25.33 51.79
CA MET A 1 -2.28 25.60 50.34
C MET A 1 -1.06 24.86 49.86
N ARG A 2 -1.12 24.29 48.64
CA ARG A 2 0.00 23.75 47.83
C ARG A 2 0.64 22.47 48.38
N GLY A 3 0.86 21.41 47.60
CA GLY A 3 0.76 21.27 46.16
C GLY A 3 0.68 19.80 45.75
N PHE A 4 -0.13 19.58 44.72
CA PHE A 4 -0.05 18.50 43.76
C PHE A 4 1.38 18.33 43.25
N LEU A 5 1.81 17.11 42.91
CA LEU A 5 2.69 16.79 41.78
C LEU A 5 2.69 15.25 41.59
N THR A 6 1.77 14.73 40.78
CA THR A 6 2.01 14.15 39.43
C THR A 6 2.49 12.70 39.44
N ALA A 7 1.52 11.78 39.34
CA ALA A 7 1.73 10.43 38.84
C ALA A 7 2.17 10.51 37.36
N GLY A 8 3.47 10.35 37.12
CA GLY A 8 4.04 10.28 35.78
C GLY A 8 3.78 8.89 35.18
N TRP A 9 2.62 8.72 34.58
CA TRP A 9 2.29 7.55 33.77
C TRP A 9 3.06 7.64 32.45
N LEU A 10 4.30 7.13 32.42
CA LEU A 10 5.06 6.95 31.19
C LEU A 10 4.51 5.75 30.43
N LEU A 11 3.31 5.92 29.86
CA LEU A 11 2.83 5.09 28.77
C LEU A 11 3.56 5.54 27.51
N CYS A 12 4.81 5.09 27.34
CA CYS A 12 5.47 5.13 26.05
C CYS A 12 4.65 4.25 25.10
N THR A 13 3.87 4.92 24.26
CA THR A 13 3.13 4.32 23.16
C THR A 13 4.13 3.59 22.26
N LEU A 14 4.05 2.25 22.28
CA LEU A 14 4.59 1.40 21.22
C LEU A 14 3.80 1.71 19.95
N VAL A 15 4.13 2.81 19.28
CA VAL A 15 3.79 2.99 17.88
C VAL A 15 4.68 2.02 17.15
N GLN A 16 4.17 0.81 16.91
CA GLN A 16 4.69 -0.04 15.84
C GLN A 16 4.58 0.80 14.57
N ALA A 17 5.68 1.44 14.19
CA ALA A 17 5.86 1.97 12.86
C ALA A 17 5.73 0.77 11.94
N GLY A 18 4.51 0.53 11.42
CA GLY A 18 4.27 -0.49 10.43
C GLY A 18 5.24 -0.19 9.29
N GLU A 19 6.24 -1.06 9.14
CA GLU A 19 7.31 -0.89 8.18
C GLU A 19 6.67 -0.78 6.79
N ALA A 20 6.68 0.45 6.29
CA ALA A 20 6.31 0.85 4.95
C ALA A 20 7.31 0.23 3.95
N ALA A 21 7.24 -1.07 3.76
CA ALA A 21 8.12 -1.77 2.83
C ALA A 21 7.54 -1.69 1.41
N VAL A 22 8.44 -1.53 0.43
CA VAL A 22 8.09 -1.49 -1.00
C VAL A 22 8.29 -2.90 -1.55
N PHE A 23 7.25 -3.43 -2.19
CA PHE A 23 7.24 -4.79 -2.72
C PHE A 23 7.06 -4.78 -4.24
N SER A 24 7.60 -5.81 -4.88
CA SER A 24 7.18 -6.19 -6.22
C SER A 24 5.86 -6.95 -6.16
N VAL A 25 5.09 -6.86 -7.24
CA VAL A 25 3.99 -7.80 -7.48
C VAL A 25 4.45 -8.87 -8.45
N LYS A 26 3.78 -10.05 -8.42
CA LYS A 26 4.02 -11.11 -9.39
C LYS A 26 3.91 -10.57 -10.82
N PRO A 27 4.82 -10.93 -11.74
CA PRO A 27 4.68 -10.59 -13.15
C PRO A 27 3.30 -11.04 -13.69
N GLY A 28 2.66 -10.18 -14.48
CA GLY A 28 1.31 -10.44 -15.00
C GLY A 28 0.16 -10.16 -14.01
N THR A 29 0.44 -9.60 -12.83
CA THR A 29 -0.61 -9.17 -11.90
C THR A 29 -1.49 -8.10 -12.54
N SER A 30 -2.78 -8.40 -12.68
CA SER A 30 -3.79 -7.44 -13.13
C SER A 30 -4.19 -6.50 -12.00
N PHE A 31 -4.16 -5.20 -12.28
CA PHE A 31 -4.69 -4.16 -11.40
C PHE A 31 -6.00 -3.61 -11.94
N TYR A 32 -6.89 -3.23 -11.03
CA TYR A 32 -8.22 -2.73 -11.34
C TYR A 32 -8.47 -1.39 -10.65
N SER A 33 -9.27 -0.53 -11.26
CA SER A 33 -9.66 0.77 -10.69
C SER A 33 -10.64 0.65 -9.50
N LYS A 34 -11.33 -0.49 -9.40
CA LYS A 34 -12.28 -0.84 -8.33
C LYS A 34 -12.02 -2.29 -7.89
N PRO A 35 -12.53 -2.71 -6.72
CA PRO A 35 -12.38 -4.08 -6.22
C PRO A 35 -13.23 -5.13 -6.95
N GLN A 36 -13.11 -5.18 -8.28
CA GLN A 36 -13.86 -6.09 -9.15
C GLN A 36 -12.98 -6.51 -10.32
N ALA A 37 -12.90 -7.81 -10.58
CA ALA A 37 -12.15 -8.37 -11.71
C ALA A 37 -12.99 -8.32 -12.99
N LYS A 38 -13.19 -7.11 -13.54
CA LYS A 38 -13.90 -6.91 -14.81
C LYS A 38 -12.96 -6.30 -15.86
N PRO A 39 -13.07 -6.69 -17.14
CA PRO A 39 -12.21 -6.16 -18.20
C PRO A 39 -12.25 -4.63 -18.31
N GLU A 40 -13.42 -4.01 -18.15
CA GLU A 40 -13.59 -2.55 -18.24
C GLU A 40 -12.97 -1.76 -17.07
N LEU A 41 -12.58 -2.45 -16.00
CA LEU A 41 -11.93 -1.85 -14.83
C LEU A 41 -10.41 -2.07 -14.83
N LEU A 42 -9.89 -2.82 -15.80
CA LEU A 42 -8.48 -3.17 -15.89
C LEU A 42 -7.64 -1.93 -16.15
N LEU A 43 -6.60 -1.74 -15.33
CA LEU A 43 -5.63 -0.67 -15.48
C LEU A 43 -4.46 -1.18 -16.32
N GLN A 44 -4.15 -0.45 -17.39
CA GLN A 44 -2.94 -0.67 -18.18
C GLN A 44 -1.79 0.10 -17.53
N LEU A 45 -1.03 -0.60 -16.69
CA LEU A 45 0.06 -0.01 -15.93
C LEU A 45 1.41 -0.46 -16.51
N PRO A 46 2.42 0.41 -16.55
CA PRO A 46 3.80 -0.01 -16.74
C PRO A 46 4.27 -0.85 -15.53
N GLU A 47 5.49 -1.40 -15.59
CA GLU A 47 6.06 -2.17 -14.49
C GLU A 47 5.99 -1.37 -13.17
N VAL A 48 5.25 -1.91 -12.20
CA VAL A 48 4.86 -1.18 -10.98
C VAL A 48 5.39 -1.87 -9.73
N ARG A 49 5.95 -1.07 -8.83
CA ARG A 49 6.19 -1.47 -7.43
C ARG A 49 4.97 -1.05 -6.60
N VAL A 50 4.75 -1.69 -5.47
CA VAL A 50 3.62 -1.40 -4.58
C VAL A 50 4.07 -1.13 -3.16
N HIS A 51 3.40 -0.21 -2.48
CA HIS A 51 3.59 0.03 -1.05
C HIS A 51 2.65 -0.84 -0.23
N VAL A 52 3.11 -1.37 0.91
CA VAL A 52 2.29 -2.12 1.88
C VAL A 52 2.30 -1.43 3.26
N PRO A 53 1.39 -1.76 4.19
CA PRO A 53 0.31 -2.75 4.12
C PRO A 53 -0.79 -2.35 3.13
N PRO A 54 -1.31 -3.28 2.30
CA PRO A 54 -2.48 -2.98 1.47
C PRO A 54 -3.75 -2.89 2.32
N MET A 55 -4.72 -2.11 1.84
CA MET A 55 -6.06 -2.12 2.42
C MET A 55 -6.87 -3.27 1.82
N LYS A 56 -7.25 -4.24 2.65
CA LYS A 56 -8.07 -5.37 2.22
C LYS A 56 -9.56 -5.01 2.24
N ASP A 57 -10.28 -5.37 1.20
CA ASP A 57 -11.74 -5.31 1.18
C ASP A 57 -12.40 -6.64 1.54
N ALA A 58 -13.73 -6.62 1.64
CA ALA A 58 -14.56 -7.80 1.91
C ALA A 58 -14.60 -8.83 0.76
N ALA A 59 -14.22 -8.45 -0.46
CA ALA A 59 -14.23 -9.27 -1.67
C ALA A 59 -12.87 -9.94 -1.98
N GLY A 60 -11.87 -9.75 -1.11
CA GLY A 60 -10.53 -10.32 -1.25
C GLY A 60 -9.62 -9.57 -2.25
N PHE A 61 -9.90 -8.29 -2.52
CA PHE A 61 -8.92 -7.42 -3.17
C PHE A 61 -8.19 -6.57 -2.13
N CYS A 62 -6.98 -6.20 -2.51
CA CYS A 62 -6.06 -5.39 -1.77
C CYS A 62 -5.81 -4.12 -2.60
N GLN A 63 -6.06 -2.95 -1.99
CA GLN A 63 -5.68 -1.68 -2.58
C GLN A 63 -4.21 -1.42 -2.28
N PHE A 64 -3.45 -1.17 -3.34
CA PHE A 64 -2.04 -0.83 -3.27
C PHE A 64 -1.84 0.61 -3.70
N LYS A 65 -0.90 1.30 -3.04
CA LYS A 65 -0.32 2.52 -3.61
C LYS A 65 0.73 2.12 -4.62
N LEU A 66 0.59 2.63 -5.84
CA LEU A 66 1.44 2.29 -6.98
C LEU A 66 2.68 3.20 -6.95
N ILE A 67 3.84 2.60 -7.18
CA ILE A 67 5.14 3.27 -7.27
C ILE A 67 5.72 2.97 -8.65
N TYR A 68 5.81 4.02 -9.46
CA TYR A 68 6.31 3.96 -10.82
C TYR A 68 7.83 4.19 -10.88
N LYS A 69 8.45 3.77 -11.98
CA LYS A 69 9.85 4.10 -12.28
C LYS A 69 10.01 5.60 -12.50
N ILE A 70 11.23 6.12 -12.35
CA ILE A 70 11.52 7.57 -12.45
C ILE A 70 11.05 8.14 -13.80
N ALA A 71 11.18 7.38 -14.89
CA ALA A 71 10.75 7.79 -16.23
C ALA A 71 9.23 8.04 -16.33
N ASP A 72 8.43 7.30 -15.54
CA ASP A 72 6.97 7.33 -15.59
C ASP A 72 6.35 8.08 -14.40
N ARG A 73 7.16 8.47 -13.42
CA ARG A 73 6.73 9.02 -12.13
C ARG A 73 5.95 10.34 -12.25
N GLU A 74 6.33 11.18 -13.20
CA GLU A 74 5.72 12.49 -13.42
C GLU A 74 4.52 12.44 -14.38
N ASN A 75 4.11 11.26 -14.85
CA ASN A 75 2.97 11.12 -15.75
C ASN A 75 1.64 11.31 -14.97
N PRO A 76 0.87 12.38 -15.24
CA PRO A 76 -0.39 12.66 -14.53
C PRO A 76 -1.52 11.69 -14.88
N GLU A 77 -1.41 10.94 -15.99
CA GLU A 77 -2.44 10.00 -16.45
C GLU A 77 -2.40 8.66 -15.69
N LEU A 78 -1.31 8.41 -14.95
CA LEU A 78 -1.14 7.17 -14.20
C LEU A 78 -1.85 7.25 -12.84
N PRO A 79 -2.65 6.23 -12.47
CA PRO A 79 -3.37 6.23 -11.21
C PRO A 79 -2.41 6.09 -10.03
N LYS A 80 -2.70 6.74 -8.91
CA LYS A 80 -1.85 6.64 -7.69
C LYS A 80 -2.08 5.35 -6.91
N THR A 81 -3.20 4.67 -7.14
CA THR A 81 -3.60 3.44 -6.45
C THR A 81 -4.25 2.44 -7.40
N GLY A 82 -4.15 1.16 -7.11
CA GLY A 82 -4.84 0.09 -7.85
C GLY A 82 -5.25 -1.06 -6.95
N TRP A 83 -6.34 -1.73 -7.31
CA TRP A 83 -6.83 -2.93 -6.64
C TRP A 83 -6.28 -4.17 -7.33
N ALA A 84 -5.68 -5.09 -6.58
CA ALA A 84 -5.31 -6.41 -7.08
C ALA A 84 -5.75 -7.50 -6.11
N ARG A 85 -5.80 -8.76 -6.56
CA ARG A 85 -6.08 -9.89 -5.66
C ARG A 85 -4.96 -10.00 -4.62
N CYS A 86 -5.29 -10.10 -3.34
CA CYS A 86 -4.29 -10.06 -2.25
C CYS A 86 -3.18 -11.13 -2.33
N VAL A 87 -3.35 -12.19 -3.12
CA VAL A 87 -2.33 -13.26 -3.32
C VAL A 87 -1.20 -12.89 -4.30
N SER A 88 -1.20 -11.67 -4.82
CA SER A 88 -0.29 -11.21 -5.89
C SER A 88 0.98 -10.50 -5.43
N THR A 89 1.17 -10.29 -4.13
CA THR A 89 2.39 -9.64 -3.59
C THR A 89 3.51 -10.69 -3.46
N ASP A 90 4.62 -10.51 -4.18
CA ASP A 90 5.77 -11.40 -4.10
C ASP A 90 7.05 -10.63 -3.77
N GLN A 91 7.73 -11.15 -2.74
CA GLN A 91 9.04 -10.80 -2.20
C GLN A 91 9.31 -9.34 -1.83
N LEU A 92 9.85 -9.21 -0.62
CA LEU A 92 10.35 -7.98 -0.02
C LEU A 92 11.55 -7.50 -0.83
N VAL A 93 11.51 -6.28 -1.38
CA VAL A 93 12.67 -5.68 -2.03
C VAL A 93 13.52 -5.06 -0.91
N PRO A 94 14.71 -5.60 -0.57
CA PRO A 94 15.58 -4.96 0.39
C PRO A 94 16.05 -3.60 -0.16
N ASN A 95 16.10 -2.60 0.72
CA ASN A 95 16.62 -1.26 0.42
C ASN A 95 18.11 -1.31 0.05
#